data_AF-A0A8B9ZLP2-F1
#
_entry.id   AF-A0A8B9ZLP2-F1
#
_cell.length_a   1.000
_cell.length_b   1.000
_cell.length_c   1.000
_cell.angle_alpha   90.00
_cell.angle_beta   90.00
_cell.angle_gamma   90.00
#
_symmetry.space_group_name_H-M   'P 1'
#
loop_
_entity.id
_entity.type
_entity.pdbx_description
1 polymer ?
#
loop_
_entity_poly.entity_id
_entity_poly.type
_entity_poly.pdbx_seq_one_letter_code
_entity_poly.pdbx_strand_id
1 'polypeptide(L)'
;MGQSLIGVNPTSVDLVDVGKDEEVKMRPGQVLHIVNKLYPYTVQFAEESGKDVTEAEEKVQAEKRPCEDSSENDDIENVPRKAKKTEVVDTQGSSAELKLSKTSVFPQEGTSSKKEHLGHWSQGLKSSMQDPKMQVYKDEKTVVIKDKYPKARYHWLILPWESIPSLKTVTREHLGLLEHMHAVGEKMIDQCPARGSLEFRLGYHAIPSMSHLHLHVISQDFDSAALKTKKHWNSFTTEYFLNSQDVIEMVRSKGKVTVKDHASELLKLPLRCHICKQQLSTIPQLKEHLRKHWPK
;
A
#
# COMPACT_ATOMS: atom_id res chain seq x y z
N MET A 1 33.87 1.84 -3.35
CA MET A 1 32.91 2.89 -3.01
C MET A 1 31.52 2.28 -3.05
N GLY A 2 30.74 2.35 -1.97
CA GLY A 2 29.38 1.82 -1.94
C GLY A 2 28.36 2.92 -2.21
N GLN A 3 27.56 2.81 -3.28
CA GLN A 3 26.40 3.66 -3.49
C GLN A 3 25.18 3.00 -2.84
N SER A 4 24.51 3.73 -1.94
CA SER A 4 23.31 3.21 -1.25
C SER A 4 22.10 3.21 -2.18
N LEU A 5 21.30 2.15 -2.13
CA LEU A 5 20.06 2.02 -2.89
C LEU A 5 18.95 2.87 -2.24
N ILE A 6 18.61 4.01 -2.84
CA ILE A 6 17.39 4.75 -2.50
C ILE A 6 16.19 3.96 -3.05
N GLY A 7 15.69 3.05 -2.21
CA GLY A 7 14.67 2.03 -2.54
C GLY A 7 13.54 1.94 -1.53
N VAL A 8 13.15 3.07 -0.93
CA VAL A 8 12.00 3.24 -0.03
C VAL A 8 11.27 4.52 -0.41
N ASN A 9 9.95 4.56 -0.20
CA ASN A 9 9.16 5.77 -0.41
C ASN A 9 9.73 6.88 0.50
N PRO A 10 9.98 8.10 -0.01
CA PRO A 10 10.45 9.19 0.83
C PRO A 10 9.37 9.67 1.80
N THR A 11 9.80 10.41 2.83
CA THR A 11 8.89 11.24 3.64
C THR A 11 8.28 12.30 2.73
N SER A 12 7.00 12.65 2.90
CA SER A 12 6.34 13.67 2.07
C SER A 12 5.34 14.53 2.87
N VAL A 13 5.16 15.77 2.44
CA VAL A 13 4.09 16.68 2.91
C VAL A 13 3.11 16.87 1.76
N ASP A 14 1.83 16.51 1.95
CA ASP A 14 0.79 16.58 0.91
C ASP A 14 1.20 16.01 -0.47
N LEU A 15 1.90 14.87 -0.45
CA LEU A 15 2.44 14.17 -1.63
C LEU A 15 3.62 14.87 -2.35
N VAL A 16 4.21 15.91 -1.74
CA VAL A 16 5.50 16.47 -2.15
C VAL A 16 6.62 15.80 -1.33
N ASP A 17 7.56 15.16 -2.01
CA ASP A 17 8.67 14.43 -1.39
C ASP A 17 9.62 15.40 -0.67
N VAL A 18 9.85 15.16 0.63
CA VAL A 18 10.91 15.81 1.41
C VAL A 18 12.23 15.15 1.01
N GLY A 19 13.17 15.97 0.52
CA GLY A 19 14.50 15.49 0.13
C GLY A 19 15.30 14.95 1.31
N LYS A 20 16.35 14.18 1.02
CA LYS A 20 17.29 13.76 2.06
C LYS A 20 18.03 15.00 2.56
N ASP A 21 17.99 15.22 3.87
CA ASP A 21 18.61 16.36 4.56
C ASP A 21 17.98 17.74 4.23
N GLU A 22 16.73 17.76 3.72
CA GLU A 22 15.93 18.98 3.46
C GLU A 22 14.93 19.27 4.60
N GLU A 23 14.65 20.55 4.86
CA GLU A 23 13.60 21.00 5.79
C GLU A 23 12.37 21.56 5.04
N VAL A 24 11.15 21.29 5.54
CA VAL A 24 9.90 21.77 4.93
C VAL A 24 8.98 22.39 5.98
N LYS A 25 8.69 23.68 5.83
CA LYS A 25 7.68 24.38 6.65
C LYS A 25 6.28 23.88 6.31
N MET A 26 5.58 23.31 7.30
CA MET A 26 4.19 22.89 7.18
C MET A 26 3.22 23.99 7.62
N ARG A 27 2.08 24.09 6.94
CA ARG A 27 0.93 24.93 7.32
C ARG A 27 -0.11 24.11 8.09
N PRO A 28 -0.95 24.73 8.93
CA PRO A 28 -2.06 24.04 9.59
C PRO A 28 -2.97 23.32 8.58
N GLY A 29 -3.21 22.03 8.82
CA GLY A 29 -4.05 21.17 7.96
C GLY A 29 -3.30 20.32 6.93
N GLN A 30 -2.00 20.52 6.72
CA GLN A 30 -1.18 19.68 5.84
C GLN A 30 -0.85 18.32 6.47
N VAL A 31 -0.68 17.28 5.65
CA VAL A 31 -0.45 15.89 6.09
C VAL A 31 1.00 15.47 5.83
N LEU A 32 1.73 15.18 6.92
CA LEU A 32 3.06 14.59 6.89
C LEU A 32 2.98 13.06 6.85
N HIS A 33 3.48 12.45 5.77
CA HIS A 33 3.67 11.01 5.64
C HIS A 33 5.14 10.65 5.88
N ILE A 34 5.45 10.01 7.01
CA ILE A 34 6.80 9.52 7.31
C ILE A 34 6.89 8.03 6.99
N VAL A 35 7.88 7.63 6.20
CA VAL A 35 8.12 6.21 5.86
C VAL A 35 9.54 5.80 6.24
N ASN A 36 9.71 5.29 7.45
CA ASN A 36 10.98 4.73 7.90
C ASN A 36 10.75 3.46 8.73
N LYS A 37 11.44 2.38 8.35
CA LYS A 37 11.44 1.06 9.02
C LYS A 37 12.86 0.52 9.30
N LEU A 38 13.90 1.31 9.03
CA LEU A 38 15.29 0.85 9.05
C LEU A 38 16.23 1.74 9.90
N TYR A 39 15.82 2.96 10.24
CA TYR A 39 16.61 3.88 11.05
C TYR A 39 15.72 4.58 12.10
N PRO A 40 16.24 4.89 13.30
CA PRO A 40 15.57 5.80 14.22
C PRO A 40 15.50 7.21 13.62
N TYR A 41 14.48 7.97 14.01
CA TYR A 41 14.30 9.37 13.62
C TYR A 41 13.56 10.12 14.72
N THR A 42 13.80 11.43 14.82
CA THR A 42 13.14 12.33 15.77
C THR A 42 12.45 13.42 14.98
N VAL A 43 11.16 13.66 15.26
CA VAL A 43 10.44 14.83 14.72
C VAL A 43 10.46 15.91 15.80
N GLN A 44 10.92 17.11 15.45
CA GLN A 44 10.83 18.29 16.30
C GLN A 44 9.89 19.29 15.62
N PHE A 45 9.04 19.94 16.41
CA PHE A 45 8.19 21.03 15.97
C PHE A 45 8.66 22.31 16.64
N ALA A 46 9.14 23.27 15.85
CA ALA A 46 9.40 24.62 16.31
C ALA A 46 8.19 25.48 15.96
N GLU A 47 7.53 26.06 16.97
CA GLU A 47 6.50 27.05 16.75
C GLU A 47 7.15 28.40 16.45
N GLU A 48 7.01 28.90 15.22
CA GLU A 48 7.41 30.27 14.89
C GLU A 48 6.45 31.24 15.61
N SER A 49 6.92 31.83 16.71
CA SER A 49 6.15 32.81 17.49
C SER A 49 5.67 33.94 16.58
N GLY A 50 4.35 34.06 16.44
CA GLY A 50 3.73 34.83 15.36
C GLY A 50 4.18 36.29 15.30
N LYS A 51 4.44 36.75 14.06
CA LYS A 51 4.38 38.16 13.67
C LYS A 51 3.30 38.29 12.61
N ASP A 52 2.56 39.40 12.66
CA ASP A 52 1.35 39.59 11.85
C ASP A 52 1.59 39.49 10.35
N VAL A 53 0.56 39.03 9.65
CA VAL A 53 0.48 39.05 8.19
C VAL A 53 0.03 40.45 7.77
N THR A 54 0.93 41.23 7.19
CA THR A 54 0.57 42.38 6.35
C THR A 54 0.89 42.08 4.90
N GLU A 55 -0.06 42.39 4.01
CA GLU A 55 0.03 42.13 2.58
C GLU A 55 1.06 43.02 1.89
N ALA A 56 1.82 42.46 0.95
CA ALA A 56 2.55 43.20 -0.07
C ALA A 56 2.79 42.30 -1.30
N GLU A 57 2.49 42.80 -2.49
CA GLU A 57 2.88 42.19 -3.76
C GLU A 57 4.25 42.73 -4.19
N GLU A 58 5.22 41.87 -4.56
CA GLU A 58 6.01 42.02 -5.81
C GLU A 58 6.93 40.83 -6.12
N LYS A 59 6.68 40.20 -7.28
CA LYS A 59 7.55 40.19 -8.48
C LYS A 59 9.10 40.15 -8.38
N VAL A 60 9.69 39.42 -9.35
CA VAL A 60 11.08 39.50 -9.90
C VAL A 60 12.20 38.63 -9.29
N GLN A 61 12.53 37.56 -10.05
CA GLN A 61 13.85 37.06 -10.49
C GLN A 61 15.14 37.10 -9.61
N ALA A 62 15.77 35.91 -9.57
CA ALA A 62 17.17 35.64 -9.96
C ALA A 62 18.37 35.73 -8.95
N GLU A 63 19.08 34.59 -8.92
CA GLU A 63 20.55 34.39 -8.88
C GLU A 63 21.40 34.47 -7.58
N LYS A 64 22.33 33.50 -7.52
CA LYS A 64 23.69 33.50 -6.91
C LYS A 64 23.87 33.33 -5.37
N ARG A 65 24.32 32.12 -5.01
CA ARG A 65 25.33 31.84 -3.94
C ARG A 65 26.66 32.55 -4.28
N PRO A 66 27.58 32.88 -3.33
CA PRO A 66 28.41 31.93 -2.53
C PRO A 66 28.13 31.99 -0.99
N CYS A 67 28.49 31.02 -0.13
CA CYS A 67 29.83 30.64 0.43
C CYS A 67 30.56 31.80 1.17
N GLU A 68 31.28 31.63 2.30
CA GLU A 68 31.58 30.49 3.21
C GLU A 68 32.16 31.03 4.56
N ASP A 69 32.75 30.16 5.40
CA ASP A 69 33.33 30.38 6.76
C ASP A 69 32.30 30.57 7.91
N SER A 70 32.43 29.97 9.11
CA SER A 70 33.58 29.60 9.98
C SER A 70 34.21 30.80 10.73
N SER A 71 34.67 30.70 11.99
CA SER A 71 34.82 29.58 12.94
C SER A 71 34.66 30.08 14.40
N GLU A 72 34.67 29.18 15.41
CA GLU A 72 35.15 29.42 16.81
C GLU A 72 34.42 30.48 17.70
N ASN A 73 34.45 30.48 19.04
CA ASN A 73 34.50 29.44 20.09
C ASN A 73 34.15 30.09 21.47
N ASP A 74 34.44 29.42 22.60
CA ASP A 74 34.70 29.96 23.95
C ASP A 74 33.56 30.58 24.82
N ASP A 75 32.94 29.69 25.62
CA ASP A 75 33.06 29.58 27.10
C ASP A 75 32.42 30.53 28.15
N ILE A 76 32.05 29.88 29.28
CA ILE A 76 31.96 30.33 30.70
C ILE A 76 30.98 31.50 31.00
N GLU A 77 29.74 31.19 31.43
CA GLU A 77 29.31 30.87 32.81
C GLU A 77 29.25 32.07 33.79
N ASN A 78 28.07 32.33 34.37
CA ASN A 78 27.94 32.71 35.79
C ASN A 78 26.49 32.55 36.34
N VAL A 79 26.37 31.77 37.40
CA VAL A 79 25.19 31.57 38.29
C VAL A 79 25.40 32.58 39.48
N PRO A 80 24.42 33.15 40.24
CA PRO A 80 23.53 32.33 41.09
C PRO A 80 22.23 32.94 41.71
N ARG A 81 21.58 32.08 42.53
CA ARG A 81 20.59 32.31 43.63
C ARG A 81 19.14 31.92 43.26
N LYS A 82 18.59 30.80 43.78
CA LYS A 82 18.12 30.48 45.17
C LYS A 82 16.68 31.00 45.45
N ALA A 83 15.77 30.28 46.11
CA ALA A 83 15.73 28.87 46.55
C ALA A 83 14.38 28.47 47.23
N LYS A 84 14.01 27.16 47.20
CA LYS A 84 13.14 26.42 48.19
C LYS A 84 11.67 26.90 48.35
N LYS A 85 10.66 26.21 48.94
CA LYS A 85 10.33 24.89 49.59
C LYS A 85 8.89 24.51 49.06
N THR A 86 8.28 23.30 49.04
CA THR A 86 8.56 21.91 49.49
C THR A 86 7.71 20.84 48.73
N GLU A 87 7.91 19.50 48.82
CA GLU A 87 7.45 18.47 49.81
C GLU A 87 5.92 18.51 50.19
N VAL A 88 5.17 17.40 50.38
CA VAL A 88 5.54 15.96 50.55
C VAL A 88 4.41 14.94 50.17
N VAL A 89 4.80 13.84 49.48
CA VAL A 89 4.44 12.39 49.65
C VAL A 89 2.99 11.81 49.62
N ASP A 90 2.91 10.59 49.04
CA ASP A 90 1.95 9.44 49.05
C ASP A 90 0.68 9.45 49.94
N THR A 91 -0.42 8.73 49.62
CA THR A 91 -0.50 7.23 49.64
C THR A 91 -1.78 6.66 48.97
N GLN A 92 -1.81 5.33 48.79
CA GLN A 92 -2.83 4.50 48.11
C GLN A 92 -4.22 4.41 48.79
N GLY A 93 -5.23 4.06 47.99
CA GLY A 93 -6.48 3.38 48.43
C GLY A 93 -7.74 3.89 47.71
N SER A 94 -8.82 3.15 47.45
CA SER A 94 -9.13 1.73 47.19
C SER A 94 -10.67 1.58 47.38
N SER A 95 -11.33 0.80 46.51
CA SER A 95 -12.67 0.19 46.72
C SER A 95 -13.96 1.04 46.56
N ALA A 96 -15.08 0.29 46.41
CA ALA A 96 -16.51 0.64 46.35
C ALA A 96 -16.97 1.63 45.25
N GLU A 97 -17.78 1.28 44.23
CA GLU A 97 -19.10 0.60 44.16
C GLU A 97 -20.32 1.55 44.21
N LEU A 98 -21.32 1.22 43.36
CA LEU A 98 -22.74 1.60 43.45
C LEU A 98 -23.08 3.12 43.45
N LYS A 99 -23.88 3.64 42.51
CA LYS A 99 -25.23 3.15 42.22
C LYS A 99 -25.81 3.65 40.88
N LEU A 100 -26.89 2.99 40.46
CA LEU A 100 -27.70 3.33 39.29
C LEU A 100 -28.67 4.50 39.59
N SER A 101 -28.83 5.44 38.67
CA SER A 101 -30.03 6.29 38.59
C SER A 101 -30.39 6.58 37.12
N LYS A 102 -31.67 6.41 36.77
CA LYS A 102 -32.21 6.72 35.44
C LYS A 102 -32.80 8.12 35.45
N THR A 103 -32.60 8.89 34.38
CA THR A 103 -33.59 9.86 33.89
C THR A 103 -33.38 10.03 32.39
N SER A 104 -34.48 10.08 31.64
CA SER A 104 -34.50 10.15 30.18
C SER A 104 -34.77 11.58 29.69
N VAL A 105 -33.90 12.11 28.84
CA VAL A 105 -34.18 13.30 28.01
C VAL A 105 -33.62 13.05 26.61
N PHE A 106 -34.40 13.34 25.57
CA PHE A 106 -33.93 13.32 24.18
C PHE A 106 -32.98 14.50 23.90
N PRO A 107 -32.02 14.31 22.98
CA PRO A 107 -31.80 15.36 21.99
C PRO A 107 -31.80 14.84 20.54
N GLN A 108 -32.06 15.82 19.67
CA GLN A 108 -32.39 15.79 18.25
C GLN A 108 -31.36 15.15 17.30
N GLU A 109 -31.77 15.04 16.04
CA GLU A 109 -30.93 14.69 14.89
C GLU A 109 -29.71 15.62 14.75
N GLY A 110 -28.53 15.11 15.13
CA GLY A 110 -27.25 15.65 14.66
C GLY A 110 -26.79 14.86 13.44
N THR A 111 -26.73 15.49 12.26
CA THR A 111 -26.20 14.85 11.04
C THR A 111 -24.71 14.54 11.21
N SER A 112 -24.40 13.35 11.70
CA SER A 112 -23.03 12.85 11.79
C SER A 112 -22.52 12.51 10.39
N SER A 113 -21.94 13.53 9.74
CA SER A 113 -21.16 13.37 8.51
C SER A 113 -20.08 12.33 8.75
N LYS A 114 -20.27 11.12 8.22
CA LYS A 114 -19.32 10.02 8.34
C LYS A 114 -17.99 10.47 7.77
N LYS A 115 -17.03 10.79 8.65
CA LYS A 115 -15.63 10.97 8.26
C LYS A 115 -15.17 9.63 7.68
N GLU A 116 -15.07 9.57 6.35
CA GLU A 116 -14.56 8.39 5.67
C GLU A 116 -13.15 8.12 6.20
N HIS A 117 -12.99 6.98 6.87
CA HIS A 117 -11.75 6.66 7.56
C HIS A 117 -10.70 6.32 6.49
N LEU A 118 -9.93 7.33 6.08
CA LEU A 118 -8.98 7.27 4.96
C LEU A 118 -7.78 6.37 5.31
N GLY A 119 -8.03 5.06 5.30
CA GLY A 119 -7.08 4.05 5.70
C GLY A 119 -5.86 4.02 4.80
N HIS A 120 -4.70 3.73 5.39
CA HIS A 120 -3.44 3.52 4.69
C HIS A 120 -3.65 2.70 3.40
N TRP A 121 -3.21 3.23 2.26
CA TRP A 121 -3.60 2.80 0.91
C TRP A 121 -3.51 1.27 0.66
N SER A 122 -2.59 0.56 1.34
CA SER A 122 -2.47 -0.90 1.25
C SER A 122 -3.71 -1.67 1.75
N GLN A 123 -4.56 -1.03 2.56
CA GLN A 123 -5.83 -1.55 3.07
C GLN A 123 -7.00 -1.28 2.11
N GLY A 124 -6.79 -0.59 0.99
CA GLY A 124 -7.85 -0.25 0.02
C GLY A 124 -8.59 -1.47 -0.54
N LEU A 125 -8.00 -2.66 -0.49
CA LEU A 125 -8.69 -3.93 -0.76
C LEU A 125 -9.83 -4.19 0.23
N LYS A 126 -9.62 -3.98 1.54
CA LYS A 126 -10.65 -4.22 2.56
C LYS A 126 -11.86 -3.30 2.39
N SER A 127 -11.64 -2.04 2.03
CA SER A 127 -12.73 -1.13 1.66
C SER A 127 -13.43 -1.59 0.37
N SER A 128 -12.66 -2.02 -0.64
CA SER A 128 -13.22 -2.52 -1.91
C SER A 128 -14.01 -3.82 -1.76
N MET A 129 -13.64 -4.69 -0.81
CA MET A 129 -14.40 -5.89 -0.45
C MET A 129 -15.78 -5.55 0.15
N GLN A 130 -15.92 -4.38 0.78
CA GLN A 130 -17.17 -3.95 1.41
C GLN A 130 -18.10 -3.16 0.48
N ASP A 131 -17.58 -2.55 -0.61
CA ASP A 131 -18.38 -1.81 -1.59
C ASP A 131 -19.24 -2.75 -2.47
N PRO A 132 -20.59 -2.73 -2.36
CA PRO A 132 -21.46 -3.58 -3.17
C PRO A 132 -21.37 -3.32 -4.68
N LYS A 133 -20.85 -2.16 -5.12
CA LYS A 133 -20.66 -1.83 -6.54
C LYS A 133 -19.43 -2.51 -7.15
N MET A 134 -18.46 -2.89 -6.32
CA MET A 134 -17.24 -3.59 -6.73
C MET A 134 -17.41 -5.11 -6.70
N GLN A 135 -18.30 -5.62 -5.83
CA GLN A 135 -18.66 -7.03 -5.72
C GLN A 135 -19.33 -7.54 -7.02
N VAL A 136 -18.78 -8.62 -7.60
CA VAL A 136 -19.43 -9.36 -8.72
C VAL A 136 -19.96 -10.73 -8.29
N TYR A 137 -19.40 -11.29 -7.22
CA TYR A 137 -19.86 -12.52 -6.56
C TYR A 137 -19.40 -12.51 -5.11
N LYS A 138 -20.13 -13.22 -4.23
CA LYS A 138 -19.69 -13.55 -2.87
C LYS A 138 -20.37 -14.83 -2.37
N ASP A 139 -19.72 -15.47 -1.42
CA ASP A 139 -20.23 -16.58 -0.62
C ASP A 139 -19.76 -16.43 0.85
N GLU A 140 -19.96 -17.46 1.66
CA GLU A 140 -19.67 -17.45 3.10
C GLU A 140 -18.17 -17.35 3.41
N LYS A 141 -17.30 -17.67 2.43
CA LYS A 141 -15.83 -17.66 2.60
C LYS A 141 -15.15 -16.54 1.85
N THR A 142 -15.69 -16.12 0.70
CA THR A 142 -14.99 -15.27 -0.26
C THR A 142 -15.87 -14.19 -0.88
N VAL A 143 -15.19 -13.16 -1.39
CA VAL A 143 -15.77 -12.12 -2.24
C VAL A 143 -14.91 -11.96 -3.50
N VAL A 144 -15.57 -11.80 -4.63
CA VAL A 144 -14.93 -11.50 -5.92
C VAL A 144 -15.24 -10.06 -6.29
N ILE A 145 -14.19 -9.28 -6.54
CA ILE A 145 -14.29 -7.91 -7.03
C ILE A 145 -13.58 -7.76 -8.38
N LYS A 146 -13.94 -6.74 -9.16
CA LYS A 146 -13.13 -6.30 -10.31
C LYS A 146 -11.86 -5.60 -9.79
N ASP A 147 -10.69 -5.84 -10.40
CA ASP A 147 -9.51 -5.01 -10.12
C ASP A 147 -9.79 -3.57 -10.59
N LYS A 148 -9.57 -2.58 -9.73
CA LYS A 148 -9.77 -1.14 -10.01
C LYS A 148 -8.84 -0.62 -11.12
N TYR A 149 -7.74 -1.30 -11.37
CA TYR A 149 -6.73 -0.98 -12.38
C TYR A 149 -6.39 -2.25 -13.19
N PRO A 150 -7.36 -2.84 -13.93
CA PRO A 150 -7.22 -4.18 -14.50
C PRO A 150 -6.05 -4.26 -15.48
N LYS A 151 -5.30 -5.37 -15.56
CA LYS A 151 -4.11 -5.48 -16.44
C LYS A 151 -4.38 -6.18 -17.79
N ALA A 152 -5.58 -6.68 -17.97
CA ALA A 152 -6.15 -7.27 -19.18
C ALA A 152 -7.64 -6.91 -19.28
N ARG A 153 -8.35 -7.34 -20.33
CA ARG A 153 -9.81 -7.12 -20.50
C ARG A 153 -10.62 -7.62 -19.31
N TYR A 154 -10.26 -8.79 -18.78
CA TYR A 154 -10.87 -9.37 -17.60
C TYR A 154 -9.81 -9.54 -16.51
N HIS A 155 -10.02 -8.87 -15.38
CA HIS A 155 -9.17 -9.00 -14.22
C HIS A 155 -10.00 -8.87 -12.94
N TRP A 156 -10.19 -9.99 -12.24
CA TRP A 156 -10.85 -10.05 -10.95
C TRP A 156 -9.86 -10.41 -9.84
N LEU A 157 -10.23 -10.01 -8.62
CA LEU A 157 -9.56 -10.39 -7.38
C LEU A 157 -10.54 -11.20 -6.55
N ILE A 158 -10.17 -12.42 -6.17
CA ILE A 158 -10.90 -13.21 -5.18
C ILE A 158 -10.20 -13.03 -3.84
N LEU A 159 -10.92 -12.56 -2.84
CA LEU A 159 -10.41 -12.30 -1.50
C LEU A 159 -11.22 -13.11 -0.48
N PRO A 160 -10.56 -13.77 0.50
CA PRO A 160 -11.26 -14.39 1.60
C PRO A 160 -11.82 -13.33 2.55
N TRP A 161 -12.92 -13.61 3.24
CA TRP A 161 -13.37 -12.77 4.37
C TRP A 161 -12.39 -12.85 5.55
N GLU A 162 -11.70 -13.98 5.69
CA GLU A 162 -10.62 -14.19 6.65
C GLU A 162 -9.42 -13.25 6.38
N SER A 163 -8.88 -12.63 7.42
CA SER A 163 -7.87 -11.56 7.29
C SER A 163 -6.42 -12.08 7.14
N ILE A 164 -6.17 -12.92 6.14
CA ILE A 164 -4.83 -13.49 5.84
C ILE A 164 -3.93 -12.40 5.23
N PRO A 165 -2.81 -11.97 5.87
CA PRO A 165 -2.05 -10.82 5.37
C PRO A 165 -1.35 -11.01 4.01
N SER A 166 -0.81 -12.20 3.73
CA SER A 166 -0.09 -12.52 2.48
C SER A 166 0.12 -14.03 2.31
N LEU A 167 0.68 -14.48 1.17
CA LEU A 167 1.13 -15.87 0.98
C LEU A 167 2.10 -16.37 2.07
N LYS A 168 2.91 -15.49 2.68
CA LYS A 168 3.91 -15.89 3.69
C LYS A 168 3.29 -16.38 5.01
N THR A 169 2.02 -16.06 5.26
CA THR A 169 1.27 -16.50 6.45
C THR A 169 0.34 -17.69 6.17
N VAL A 170 0.34 -18.21 4.95
CA VAL A 170 -0.51 -19.35 4.55
C VAL A 170 0.07 -20.66 5.08
N THR A 171 -0.69 -21.32 5.94
CA THR A 171 -0.41 -22.63 6.55
C THR A 171 -1.31 -23.73 5.96
N ARG A 172 -1.10 -24.99 6.36
CA ARG A 172 -1.90 -26.15 5.94
C ARG A 172 -3.39 -26.05 6.28
N GLU A 173 -3.75 -25.32 7.35
CA GLU A 173 -5.16 -25.06 7.74
C GLU A 173 -5.93 -24.32 6.64
N HIS A 174 -5.25 -23.43 5.92
CA HIS A 174 -5.84 -22.60 4.86
C HIS A 174 -6.04 -23.37 3.54
N LEU A 175 -5.65 -24.66 3.44
CA LEU A 175 -5.66 -25.42 2.18
C LEU A 175 -7.06 -25.46 1.54
N GLY A 176 -8.09 -25.80 2.31
CA GLY A 176 -9.48 -25.85 1.84
C GLY A 176 -10.08 -24.47 1.50
N LEU A 177 -9.44 -23.37 1.91
CA LEU A 177 -9.79 -22.02 1.50
C LEU A 177 -9.12 -21.66 0.16
N LEU A 178 -7.85 -22.02 -0.05
CA LEU A 178 -7.18 -21.86 -1.34
C LEU A 178 -7.88 -22.64 -2.45
N GLU A 179 -8.28 -23.88 -2.15
CA GLU A 179 -9.03 -24.75 -3.07
C GLU A 179 -10.41 -24.16 -3.39
N HIS A 180 -11.12 -23.59 -2.39
CA HIS A 180 -12.36 -22.85 -2.61
C HIS A 180 -12.15 -21.61 -3.48
N MET A 181 -11.12 -20.80 -3.20
CA MET A 181 -10.78 -19.62 -4.01
C MET A 181 -10.47 -19.99 -5.46
N HIS A 182 -9.77 -21.12 -5.69
CA HIS A 182 -9.49 -21.63 -7.04
C HIS A 182 -10.78 -22.02 -7.78
N ALA A 183 -11.66 -22.81 -7.15
CA ALA A 183 -12.93 -23.24 -7.74
C ALA A 183 -13.88 -22.06 -8.02
N VAL A 184 -13.92 -21.04 -7.15
CA VAL A 184 -14.64 -19.77 -7.42
C VAL A 184 -14.02 -19.05 -8.62
N GLY A 185 -12.71 -19.10 -8.81
CA GLY A 185 -12.03 -18.53 -9.97
C GLY A 185 -12.36 -19.24 -11.29
N GLU A 186 -12.41 -20.58 -11.28
CA GLU A 186 -12.83 -21.37 -12.44
C GLU A 186 -14.29 -21.08 -12.80
N LYS A 187 -15.18 -21.02 -11.80
CA LYS A 187 -16.58 -20.58 -11.96
C LYS A 187 -16.70 -19.16 -12.57
N MET A 188 -15.88 -18.20 -12.13
CA MET A 188 -15.84 -16.85 -12.71
C MET A 188 -15.33 -16.83 -14.16
N ILE A 189 -14.43 -17.75 -14.52
CA ILE A 189 -13.92 -17.92 -15.89
C ILE A 189 -14.98 -18.57 -16.79
N ASP A 190 -15.67 -19.62 -16.33
CA ASP A 190 -16.69 -20.32 -17.11
C ASP A 190 -17.96 -19.48 -17.31
N GLN A 191 -18.26 -18.57 -16.38
CA GLN A 191 -19.33 -17.57 -16.51
C GLN A 191 -18.92 -16.33 -17.33
N CYS A 192 -17.68 -16.27 -17.83
CA CYS A 192 -17.20 -15.14 -18.63
C CYS A 192 -17.69 -15.23 -20.09
N PRO A 193 -18.32 -14.18 -20.66
CA PRO A 193 -18.72 -14.16 -22.07
C PRO A 193 -17.58 -14.39 -23.08
N ALA A 194 -16.33 -14.14 -22.66
CA ALA A 194 -15.14 -14.36 -23.48
C ALA A 194 -14.43 -15.71 -23.21
N ARG A 195 -15.05 -16.64 -22.47
CA ARG A 195 -14.47 -17.96 -22.15
C ARG A 195 -14.03 -18.75 -23.37
N GLY A 196 -14.79 -18.68 -24.46
CA GLY A 196 -14.50 -19.37 -25.72
C GLY A 196 -13.43 -18.71 -26.60
N SER A 197 -12.93 -17.52 -26.23
CA SER A 197 -11.96 -16.76 -27.04
C SER A 197 -10.71 -16.31 -26.28
N LEU A 198 -10.75 -16.18 -24.95
CA LEU A 198 -9.60 -15.76 -24.14
C LEU A 198 -9.12 -16.87 -23.21
N GLU A 199 -7.81 -17.09 -23.19
CA GLU A 199 -7.15 -17.85 -22.12
C GLU A 199 -7.16 -17.05 -20.82
N PHE A 200 -7.22 -17.75 -19.68
CA PHE A 200 -7.18 -17.18 -18.34
C PHE A 200 -6.13 -17.89 -17.49
N ARG A 201 -5.54 -17.15 -16.55
CA ARG A 201 -4.70 -17.72 -15.47
C ARG A 201 -5.23 -17.31 -14.10
N LEU A 202 -5.13 -18.24 -13.17
CA LEU A 202 -5.42 -18.06 -11.75
C LEU A 202 -4.09 -18.10 -10.99
N GLY A 203 -3.81 -17.10 -10.17
CA GLY A 203 -2.59 -17.11 -9.36
C GLY A 203 -2.33 -15.87 -8.53
N TYR A 204 -1.17 -15.85 -7.89
CA TYR A 204 -0.81 -14.91 -6.83
C TYR A 204 0.53 -14.24 -7.13
N HIS A 205 0.66 -12.96 -6.76
CA HIS A 205 1.96 -12.30 -6.77
C HIS A 205 2.85 -12.84 -5.63
N ALA A 206 4.06 -13.28 -5.98
CA ALA A 206 5.10 -13.77 -5.08
C ALA A 206 5.40 -12.81 -3.90
N ILE A 207 5.33 -11.50 -4.15
CA ILE A 207 5.32 -10.45 -3.13
C ILE A 207 4.12 -9.54 -3.45
N PRO A 208 3.02 -9.56 -2.68
CA PRO A 208 1.83 -8.80 -3.02
C PRO A 208 2.06 -7.29 -2.86
N SER A 209 1.43 -6.48 -3.72
CA SER A 209 1.54 -5.02 -3.70
C SER A 209 0.57 -4.33 -2.74
N MET A 210 -0.37 -5.07 -2.17
CA MET A 210 -1.34 -4.64 -1.16
C MET A 210 -1.42 -5.70 -0.07
N SER A 211 -1.81 -5.30 1.14
CA SER A 211 -2.08 -6.23 2.24
C SER A 211 -3.44 -6.91 2.05
N HIS A 212 -3.61 -8.12 2.62
CA HIS A 212 -4.73 -9.06 2.43
C HIS A 212 -4.52 -9.98 1.22
N LEU A 213 -4.69 -11.30 1.41
CA LEU A 213 -4.54 -12.32 0.38
C LEU A 213 -5.56 -12.12 -0.74
N HIS A 214 -5.09 -12.16 -2.00
CA HIS A 214 -5.95 -12.03 -3.17
C HIS A 214 -5.45 -12.94 -4.29
N LEU A 215 -6.34 -13.81 -4.78
CA LEU A 215 -6.13 -14.59 -5.98
C LEU A 215 -6.52 -13.73 -7.19
N HIS A 216 -5.58 -13.53 -8.12
CA HIS A 216 -5.87 -12.90 -9.40
C HIS A 216 -6.49 -13.92 -10.34
N VAL A 217 -7.60 -13.54 -10.99
CA VAL A 217 -8.17 -14.24 -12.14
C VAL A 217 -8.08 -13.29 -13.33
N ILE A 218 -7.19 -13.60 -14.29
CA ILE A 218 -6.79 -12.64 -15.34
C ILE A 218 -6.73 -13.28 -16.74
N SER A 219 -7.35 -12.62 -17.73
CA SER A 219 -7.27 -13.01 -19.13
C SER A 219 -5.90 -12.69 -19.74
N GLN A 220 -5.42 -13.50 -20.68
CA GLN A 220 -4.05 -13.39 -21.23
C GLN A 220 -3.92 -12.43 -22.43
N ASP A 221 -4.97 -11.70 -22.81
CA ASP A 221 -4.88 -10.64 -23.84
C ASP A 221 -3.96 -9.46 -23.42
N PHE A 222 -3.88 -9.19 -22.11
CA PHE A 222 -3.21 -8.04 -21.50
C PHE A 222 -3.56 -6.67 -22.12
N ASP A 223 -4.77 -6.55 -22.67
CA ASP A 223 -5.29 -5.36 -23.31
C ASP A 223 -5.93 -4.42 -22.28
N SER A 224 -5.13 -3.51 -21.72
CA SER A 224 -5.61 -2.51 -20.77
C SER A 224 -4.80 -1.21 -20.79
N ALA A 225 -5.48 -0.08 -20.57
CA ALA A 225 -4.86 1.22 -20.32
C ALA A 225 -4.07 1.30 -18.98
N ALA A 226 -4.32 0.40 -18.03
CA ALA A 226 -3.58 0.32 -16.76
C ALA A 226 -2.33 -0.60 -16.81
N LEU A 227 -2.10 -1.31 -17.92
CA LEU A 227 -0.81 -1.95 -18.21
C LEU A 227 0.19 -0.88 -18.68
N LYS A 228 0.78 -0.15 -17.72
CA LYS A 228 1.64 1.02 -17.96
C LYS A 228 3.15 0.79 -17.82
N THR A 229 3.59 -0.21 -17.05
CA THR A 229 5.01 -0.34 -16.64
C THR A 229 5.57 -1.73 -16.85
N LYS A 230 6.90 -1.83 -16.96
CA LYS A 230 7.63 -3.13 -16.95
C LYS A 230 7.27 -3.98 -15.73
N LYS A 231 7.13 -3.35 -14.56
CA LYS A 231 6.70 -4.03 -13.32
C LYS A 231 5.31 -4.66 -13.49
N HIS A 232 4.34 -3.99 -14.12
CA HIS A 232 3.00 -4.54 -14.36
C HIS A 232 3.01 -5.69 -15.37
N TRP A 233 3.96 -5.72 -16.31
CA TRP A 233 4.10 -6.86 -17.23
C TRP A 233 4.71 -8.06 -16.51
N ASN A 234 5.93 -7.87 -16.01
CA ASN A 234 6.73 -8.95 -15.42
C ASN A 234 6.07 -9.56 -14.17
N SER A 235 5.21 -8.83 -13.46
CA SER A 235 4.51 -9.39 -12.29
C SER A 235 3.48 -10.47 -12.64
N PHE A 236 2.97 -10.51 -13.88
CA PHE A 236 2.04 -11.54 -14.36
C PHE A 236 2.69 -12.56 -15.31
N THR A 237 3.71 -12.15 -16.07
CA THR A 237 4.30 -12.97 -17.16
C THR A 237 5.66 -13.58 -16.82
N THR A 238 6.00 -13.73 -15.54
CA THR A 238 7.20 -14.41 -15.05
C THR A 238 6.84 -15.31 -13.85
N GLU A 239 7.82 -16.04 -13.29
CA GLU A 239 7.65 -16.80 -12.04
C GLU A 239 7.28 -15.92 -10.82
N TYR A 240 7.22 -14.60 -10.95
CA TYR A 240 6.62 -13.72 -9.96
C TYR A 240 5.11 -13.93 -9.80
N PHE A 241 4.45 -14.52 -10.82
CA PHE A 241 3.07 -14.97 -10.76
C PHE A 241 3.03 -16.48 -10.51
N LEU A 242 2.79 -16.86 -9.26
CA LEU A 242 2.67 -18.24 -8.83
C LEU A 242 1.28 -18.75 -9.20
N ASN A 243 1.16 -19.83 -9.99
CA ASN A 243 -0.16 -20.33 -10.37
C ASN A 243 -0.89 -20.91 -9.14
N SER A 244 -2.21 -20.78 -9.12
CA SER A 244 -3.03 -21.16 -7.97
C SER A 244 -2.88 -22.63 -7.57
N GLN A 245 -2.79 -23.53 -8.56
CA GLN A 245 -2.58 -24.96 -8.34
C GLN A 245 -1.20 -25.28 -7.76
N ASP A 246 -0.13 -24.60 -8.21
CA ASP A 246 1.22 -24.74 -7.63
C ASP A 246 1.25 -24.31 -6.16
N VAL A 247 0.49 -23.25 -5.82
CA VAL A 247 0.36 -22.74 -4.45
C VAL A 247 -0.42 -23.73 -3.56
N ILE A 248 -1.51 -24.30 -4.06
CA ILE A 248 -2.27 -25.36 -3.38
C ILE A 248 -1.37 -26.57 -3.13
N GLU A 249 -0.63 -27.04 -4.13
CA GLU A 249 0.25 -28.21 -3.98
C GLU A 249 1.44 -27.93 -3.03
N MET A 250 2.02 -26.72 -3.05
CA MET A 250 3.03 -26.34 -2.05
C MET A 250 2.48 -26.41 -0.61
N VAL A 251 1.25 -25.95 -0.37
CA VAL A 251 0.64 -26.00 0.97
C VAL A 251 0.24 -27.43 1.34
N ARG A 252 -0.28 -28.21 0.38
CA ARG A 252 -0.62 -29.63 0.55
C ARG A 252 0.59 -30.47 0.94
N SER A 253 1.69 -30.37 0.18
CA SER A 253 2.92 -31.15 0.38
C SER A 253 3.81 -30.64 1.52
N LYS A 254 4.04 -29.32 1.63
CA LYS A 254 5.05 -28.72 2.54
C LYS A 254 4.44 -27.92 3.70
N GLY A 255 3.11 -27.81 3.77
CA GLY A 255 2.40 -27.08 4.82
C GLY A 255 2.49 -25.55 4.75
N LYS A 256 3.21 -24.99 3.77
CA LYS A 256 3.47 -23.55 3.59
C LYS A 256 3.82 -23.21 2.15
N VAL A 257 3.58 -21.96 1.75
CA VAL A 257 4.03 -21.43 0.45
C VAL A 257 5.52 -21.08 0.52
N THR A 258 6.30 -21.47 -0.49
CA THR A 258 7.71 -21.08 -0.63
C THR A 258 7.86 -20.09 -1.77
N VAL A 259 8.56 -18.98 -1.54
CA VAL A 259 8.83 -17.93 -2.54
C VAL A 259 10.34 -17.82 -2.72
N LYS A 260 10.83 -17.72 -3.97
CA LYS A 260 12.26 -17.53 -4.26
C LYS A 260 12.72 -16.16 -3.77
N ASP A 261 13.83 -16.08 -3.03
CA ASP A 261 14.28 -14.84 -2.38
C ASP A 261 14.52 -13.68 -3.37
N HIS A 262 15.05 -13.99 -4.55
CA HIS A 262 15.31 -13.02 -5.62
C HIS A 262 14.08 -12.70 -6.51
N ALA A 263 12.85 -12.97 -6.04
CA ALA A 263 11.63 -12.67 -6.80
C ALA A 263 11.54 -11.18 -7.24
N SER A 264 12.12 -10.24 -6.48
CA SER A 264 12.21 -8.82 -6.86
C SER A 264 12.89 -8.59 -8.22
N GLU A 265 13.85 -9.44 -8.59
CA GLU A 265 14.66 -9.28 -9.79
C GLU A 265 13.90 -9.69 -11.06
N LEU A 266 12.93 -10.61 -10.93
CA LEU A 266 12.02 -11.00 -12.01
C LEU A 266 11.26 -9.77 -12.56
N LEU A 267 10.94 -8.79 -11.72
CA LEU A 267 10.29 -7.55 -12.13
C LEU A 267 11.17 -6.65 -13.01
N LYS A 268 12.50 -6.80 -12.96
CA LYS A 268 13.46 -5.97 -13.69
C LYS A 268 13.77 -6.51 -15.10
N LEU A 269 13.43 -7.77 -15.37
CA LEU A 269 13.73 -8.49 -16.62
C LEU A 269 13.31 -7.72 -17.90
N PRO A 270 13.97 -7.96 -19.05
CA PRO A 270 13.54 -7.42 -20.35
C PRO A 270 12.10 -7.82 -20.68
N LEU A 271 11.34 -6.93 -21.33
CA LEU A 271 9.97 -7.24 -21.76
C LEU A 271 10.01 -8.34 -22.80
N ARG A 272 9.40 -9.49 -22.51
CA ARG A 272 9.24 -10.59 -23.46
C ARG A 272 7.77 -10.94 -23.61
N CYS A 273 7.32 -11.16 -24.84
CA CYS A 273 5.97 -11.64 -25.12
C CYS A 273 5.74 -12.98 -24.42
N HIS A 274 4.63 -13.14 -23.69
CA HIS A 274 4.34 -14.39 -22.98
C HIS A 274 4.03 -15.55 -23.93
N ILE A 275 3.62 -15.25 -25.17
CA ILE A 275 3.33 -16.22 -26.24
C ILE A 275 4.63 -16.55 -27.00
N CYS A 276 5.00 -15.76 -28.01
CA CYS A 276 6.14 -16.08 -28.90
C CYS A 276 7.54 -15.75 -28.35
N LYS A 277 7.65 -15.31 -27.08
CA LYS A 277 8.92 -15.01 -26.37
C LYS A 277 9.80 -13.90 -26.97
N GLN A 278 9.37 -13.23 -28.05
CA GLN A 278 10.04 -12.06 -28.64
C GLN A 278 10.30 -11.00 -27.56
N GLN A 279 11.50 -10.40 -27.57
CA GLN A 279 11.88 -9.30 -26.68
C GLN A 279 11.50 -7.95 -27.30
N LEU A 280 10.95 -7.04 -26.49
CA LEU A 280 10.57 -5.67 -26.84
C LEU A 280 11.32 -4.69 -25.91
N SER A 281 11.56 -3.44 -26.35
CA SER A 281 12.25 -2.45 -25.49
C SER A 281 11.29 -1.60 -24.65
N THR A 282 10.03 -1.40 -25.09
CA THR A 282 9.07 -0.50 -24.42
C THR A 282 7.66 -1.10 -24.29
N ILE A 283 6.88 -0.61 -23.31
CA ILE A 283 5.49 -1.04 -23.09
C ILE A 283 4.56 -0.72 -24.29
N PRO A 284 4.62 0.45 -24.96
CA PRO A 284 3.80 0.70 -26.15
C PRO A 284 4.06 -0.30 -27.29
N GLN A 285 5.34 -0.60 -27.58
CA GLN A 285 5.70 -1.61 -28.58
C GLN A 285 5.22 -3.01 -28.20
N LEU A 286 5.31 -3.37 -26.92
CA LEU A 286 4.78 -4.63 -26.40
C LEU A 286 3.26 -4.71 -26.58
N LYS A 287 2.53 -3.65 -26.22
CA LYS A 287 1.08 -3.61 -26.39
C LYS A 287 0.67 -3.74 -27.85
N GLU A 288 1.35 -3.06 -28.78
CA GLU A 288 1.08 -3.20 -30.21
C GLU A 288 1.48 -4.59 -30.75
N HIS A 289 2.56 -5.18 -30.23
CA HIS A 289 2.93 -6.56 -30.54
C HIS A 289 1.87 -7.58 -30.08
N LEU A 290 1.25 -7.39 -28.91
CA LEU A 290 0.26 -8.32 -28.36
C LEU A 290 -1.00 -8.44 -29.23
N ARG A 291 -1.38 -7.37 -29.93
CA ARG A 291 -2.53 -7.34 -30.87
C ARG A 291 -2.42 -8.39 -31.98
N LYS A 292 -1.19 -8.79 -32.33
CA LYS A 292 -0.90 -9.81 -33.35
C LYS A 292 -1.24 -11.24 -32.91
N HIS A 293 -1.45 -11.45 -31.61
CA HIS A 293 -1.80 -12.74 -31.01
C HIS A 293 -3.22 -12.77 -30.43
N TRP A 294 -3.98 -11.68 -30.54
CA TRP A 294 -5.39 -11.69 -30.14
C TRP A 294 -6.20 -12.59 -31.09
N PRO A 295 -7.29 -13.21 -30.60
CA PRO A 295 -8.26 -13.88 -31.47
C PRO A 295 -8.78 -12.93 -32.54
N LYS A 296 -9.07 -13.49 -33.72
CA LYS A 296 -9.74 -12.80 -34.83
C LYS A 296 -11.25 -12.96 -34.72
#